data_AF-G9ZY87-F1
#
_entry.id   AF-G9ZY87-F1
#
_cell.length_a   1.000
_cell.length_b   1.000
_cell.length_c   1.000
_cell.angle_alpha   90.00
_cell.angle_beta   90.00
_cell.angle_gamma   90.00
#
_symmetry.space_group_name_H-M   'P 1'
#
loop_
_entity.id
_entity.type
_entity.pdbx_description
1 polymer ?
#
loop_
_entity_poly.entity_id
_entity_poly.type
_entity_poly.pdbx_seq_one_letter_code
_entity_poly.pdbx_strand_id
1 'polypeptide(L)' 'MAKMSDTTAPRMSEGQRAYEAKRAAKAGKTLDQWLKMKAQEREAALAAAQASAEPAKKPGFFARLMERATKPL' A
#
# COMPACT_ATOMS: atom_id res chain seq x y z
N MET A 1 22.27 -28.82 -3.20
CA MET A 1 22.18 -27.43 -3.73
C MET A 1 20.78 -26.90 -3.42
N ALA A 2 20.57 -26.40 -2.19
CA ALA A 2 19.27 -25.92 -1.73
C ALA A 2 19.02 -24.52 -2.29
N LYS A 3 17.96 -24.36 -3.09
CA LYS A 3 17.59 -23.10 -3.74
C LYS A 3 16.89 -22.22 -2.70
N MET A 4 17.63 -21.26 -2.17
CA MET A 4 17.15 -20.26 -1.20
C MET A 4 16.45 -19.14 -1.96
N SER A 5 15.13 -19.23 -2.19
CA SER A 5 14.40 -18.13 -2.86
C SER A 5 12.90 -18.07 -2.56
N ASP A 6 12.47 -18.30 -1.32
CA ASP A 6 11.03 -18.20 -0.97
C ASP A 6 10.76 -17.58 0.41
N THR A 7 11.50 -16.55 0.79
CA THR A 7 11.37 -15.95 2.13
C THR A 7 11.45 -14.42 2.12
N THR A 8 10.51 -13.73 1.47
CA THR A 8 10.25 -12.30 1.81
C THR A 8 8.85 -11.76 1.43
N ALA A 9 7.90 -12.56 0.94
CA ALA A 9 6.53 -12.08 0.74
C ALA A 9 5.55 -13.00 1.50
N PRO A 10 4.63 -12.46 2.32
CA PRO A 10 3.57 -13.28 2.91
C PRO A 10 2.86 -14.01 1.76
N ARG A 11 2.72 -15.34 1.87
CA ARG A 11 2.11 -16.17 0.82
C ARG A 11 0.78 -15.56 0.40
N MET A 12 0.73 -14.95 -0.78
CA MET A 12 -0.50 -14.36 -1.31
C MET A 12 -1.54 -15.45 -1.50
N SER A 13 -2.79 -15.14 -1.14
CA SER A 13 -3.91 -16.04 -1.41
C SER A 13 -4.07 -16.27 -2.92
N GLU A 14 -4.67 -17.39 -3.30
CA GLU A 14 -4.90 -17.72 -4.71
C GLU A 14 -5.75 -16.66 -5.42
N GLY A 15 -6.77 -16.12 -4.73
CA GLY A 15 -7.60 -15.04 -5.25
C GLY A 15 -6.82 -13.74 -5.50
N GLN A 16 -5.89 -13.40 -4.61
CA GLN A 16 -5.02 -12.24 -4.77
C GLN A 16 -4.05 -12.44 -5.94
N ARG A 17 -3.48 -13.64 -6.07
CA ARG A 17 -2.60 -13.99 -7.20
C ARG A 17 -3.32 -13.89 -8.55
N ALA A 18 -4.55 -14.39 -8.64
CA ALA A 18 -5.36 -14.30 -9.85
C ALA A 18 -5.73 -12.86 -10.21
N TYR A 19 -6.04 -12.03 -9.21
CA TYR A 19 -6.31 -10.61 -9.42
C TYR A 19 -5.09 -9.86 -9.97
N GLU A 20 -3.91 -10.12 -9.41
CA GLU A 20 -2.67 -9.47 -9.86
C GLU A 20 -2.18 -10.02 -11.21
N ALA A 21 -2.41 -11.30 -11.52
CA ALA A 21 -2.11 -11.87 -12.82
C ALA A 21 -2.91 -11.19 -13.95
N LYS A 22 -4.19 -10.89 -13.73
CA LYS A 22 -5.01 -10.12 -14.70
C LYS A 22 -4.44 -8.72 -14.96
N ARG A 23 -3.90 -8.08 -13.93
CA ARG A 23 -3.29 -6.75 -14.03
C ARG A 23 -1.92 -6.81 -14.71
N ALA A 24 -1.12 -7.81 -14.39
CA ALA A 24 0.15 -8.09 -15.05
C ALA A 24 -0.06 -8.30 -16.56
N ALA A 25 -1.05 -9.13 -16.93
CA ALA A 25 -1.43 -9.36 -18.32
C ALA A 25 -1.88 -8.07 -19.01
N LYS A 26 -2.69 -7.22 -18.35
CA LYS A 26 -3.08 -5.89 -18.87
C LYS A 26 -1.87 -4.98 -19.12
N ALA A 27 -0.84 -5.08 -18.30
CA ALA A 27 0.40 -4.33 -18.44
C ALA A 27 1.42 -4.99 -19.40
N GLY A 28 1.08 -6.13 -20.01
CA GLY A 28 1.99 -6.89 -20.87
C GLY A 28 3.21 -7.46 -20.12
N LYS A 29 3.09 -7.67 -18.80
CA LYS A 29 4.17 -8.16 -17.94
C LYS A 29 3.82 -9.53 -17.35
N THR A 30 4.85 -10.28 -16.97
CA THR A 30 4.65 -11.50 -16.17
C THR A 30 4.27 -11.13 -14.73
N LEU A 31 3.61 -12.06 -14.02
CA LEU A 31 3.19 -11.83 -12.63
C LEU A 31 4.37 -11.48 -11.71
N ASP A 32 5.50 -12.17 -11.84
CA ASP A 32 6.68 -11.93 -11.00
C ASP A 32 7.30 -10.55 -11.26
N GLN A 33 7.34 -10.11 -12.52
CA GLN A 33 7.80 -8.76 -12.87
C GLN A 33 6.86 -7.69 -12.32
N TRP A 34 5.54 -7.93 -12.39
CA TRP A 34 4.52 -7.05 -11.84
C TRP A 34 4.65 -6.91 -10.31
N LEU A 35 4.87 -8.03 -9.61
CA LEU A 35 5.10 -8.04 -8.16
C LEU A 35 6.37 -7.30 -7.75
N LYS A 36 7.48 -7.53 -8.47
CA LYS A 36 8.75 -6.85 -8.21
C LYS A 36 8.65 -5.34 -8.41
N MET A 37 8.01 -4.90 -9.48
CA MET A 37 7.77 -3.47 -9.74
C MET A 37 6.96 -2.82 -8.62
N LYS A 38 5.88 -3.46 -8.19
CA LYS A 38 5.03 -2.97 -7.10
C LYS A 38 5.76 -2.94 -5.75
N ALA A 39 6.63 -3.90 -5.48
CA ALA A 39 7.48 -3.87 -4.30
C ALA A 39 8.42 -2.65 -4.33
N GLN A 40 9.08 -2.39 -5.46
CA GLN A 40 9.93 -1.21 -5.63
C GLN A 40 9.15 0.10 -5.46
N GLU A 41 7.93 0.19 -6.03
CA GLU A 41 7.05 1.35 -5.85
C GLU A 41 6.63 1.55 -4.40
N ARG A 42 6.33 0.47 -3.66
CA ARG A 42 6.01 0.56 -2.22
C ARG A 42 7.18 1.07 -1.41
N GLU A 43 8.37 0.56 -1.63
CA GLU A 43 9.58 1.04 -0.94
C GLU A 43 9.84 2.51 -1.21
N ALA A 44 9.70 2.95 -2.48
CA ALA A 44 9.85 4.35 -2.85
C ALA A 44 8.77 5.24 -2.22
N ALA A 45 7.51 4.78 -2.17
CA ALA A 45 6.41 5.49 -1.54
C ALA A 45 6.57 5.59 -0.02
N LEU A 46 7.07 4.55 0.63
CA LEU A 46 7.37 4.54 2.07
C LEU A 46 8.53 5.48 2.41
N ALA A 47 9.56 5.54 1.57
CA ALA A 47 10.65 6.50 1.70
C ALA A 47 10.17 7.95 1.54
N ALA A 48 9.30 8.21 0.56
CA ALA A 48 8.69 9.52 0.34
C ALA A 48 7.73 9.93 1.47
N ALA A 49 6.96 8.99 2.03
CA ALA A 49 6.06 9.22 3.15
C ALA A 49 6.82 9.53 4.46
N GLN A 50 7.97 8.90 4.68
CA GLN A 50 8.85 9.20 5.82
C GLN A 50 9.52 10.58 5.69
N ALA A 51 9.90 10.99 4.47
CA ALA A 51 10.44 12.33 4.21
C ALA A 51 9.39 13.45 4.33
N SER A 52 8.10 13.12 4.22
CA SER A 52 6.97 14.07 4.29
C SER A 52 6.33 14.13 5.69
N ALA A 53 6.96 13.55 6.70
CA ALA A 53 6.39 13.34 8.03
C ALA A 53 6.43 14.60 8.91
N GLU A 54 5.71 15.65 8.53
CA GLU A 54 4.99 16.50 9.49
C GLU A 54 3.63 16.95 8.92
N PRO A 55 2.66 16.04 8.71
CA PRO A 55 1.29 16.48 8.55
C PRO A 55 0.78 16.90 9.93
N ALA A 56 0.65 18.22 10.15
CA ALA A 56 -0.14 18.75 11.26
C ALA A 56 -1.48 18.00 11.28
N LYS A 57 -1.73 17.25 12.37
CA LYS A 57 -2.87 16.33 12.48
C LYS A 57 -4.15 17.14 12.34
N LYS A 58 -4.76 17.08 11.15
CA LYS A 58 -6.06 17.70 10.91
C LYS A 58 -7.08 17.08 11.88
N PRO A 59 -8.00 17.89 12.43
CA PRO A 59 -9.01 17.37 13.34
C PRO A 59 -9.81 16.28 12.62
N GLY A 60 -9.83 15.09 13.22
CA GLY A 60 -10.56 13.93 12.73
C GLY A 60 -12.07 14.13 12.78
N PHE A 61 -12.82 13.16 12.26
CA PHE A 61 -14.28 13.24 12.17
C PHE A 61 -14.95 13.53 13.52
N PHE A 62 -14.56 12.82 14.59
CA PHE A 62 -15.09 13.04 15.94
C PHE A 62 -14.76 14.42 16.51
N ALA A 63 -13.55 14.93 16.26
CA ALA A 63 -13.16 16.27 16.71
C ALA A 63 -14.03 17.35 16.04
N ARG A 64 -14.30 17.21 14.73
CA ARG A 64 -15.19 18.12 13.99
C ARG A 64 -16.64 18.03 14.45
N LEU A 65 -17.10 16.83 14.84
CA LEU A 65 -18.45 16.64 15.37
C LEU A 65 -18.62 17.36 16.70
N MET A 66 -17.65 17.21 17.62
CA MET A 66 -17.66 17.91 18.91
C MET A 66 -17.62 19.43 18.73
N GLU A 67 -16.78 19.93 17.83
CA GLU A 67 -16.69 21.37 17.53
C GLU A 67 -18.05 21.96 17.11
N ARG A 68 -18.82 21.26 16.27
CA ARG A 68 -20.17 21.70 15.88
C ARG A 68 -21.18 21.64 17.02
N ALA A 69 -21.03 20.67 17.94
CA ALA A 69 -21.92 20.53 19.08
C ALA A 69 -21.68 21.63 20.14
N THR A 70 -20.45 22.11 20.29
CA THR A 70 -20.07 23.11 21.29
C THR A 70 -20.10 24.56 20.81
N LYS A 71 -20.34 24.81 19.51
CA LYS A 71 -20.32 26.17 18.96
C LYS A 71 -21.69 26.83 19.16
N PRO A 72 -21.81 27.87 20.01
CA PRO A 72 -23.06 28.62 20.14
C PRO A 72 -23.36 29.38 18.83
N LEU A 73 -24.65 29.52 18.53
CA LEU A 73 -25.18 30.24 17.37
C LEU A 73 -24.98 31.75 17.49
#